data_AF-A0A507FEV0-F1
#
_entry.id   AF-A0A507FEV0-F1
#
_cell.length_a   1.000
_cell.length_b   1.000
_cell.length_c   1.000
_cell.angle_alpha   90.00
_cell.angle_beta   90.00
_cell.angle_gamma   90.00
#
_symmetry.space_group_name_H-M   'P 1'
#
loop_
_entity.id
_entity.type
_entity.pdbx_description
1 polymer ?
#
loop_
_entity_poly.entity_id
_entity_poly.type
_entity_poly.pdbx_seq_one_letter_code
_entity_poly.pdbx_strand_id
1 'polypeptide(L)'
;MDTLAKSWRQLGNSGPTPMALPAFSPWPLATVNIAATLNKSSHKMDARLQKLEQLKKQREASLKDNRKDVHQEHQKSKRNFKEEIRNAKIKREAEILEEKLKAEEDGIDHERVRAMNYSVEAVERYEKKERAKEKRKEIDFTDYTQMAAKKYKSLTKALQPDLDKYKEQKIVADIANVATGAAVVSESNAITVTDANASAYAAIGSKPSKESVLKLVKDVEKQNEKRKTFSKRRAHNPDEDVTYINERNMRFNKKISRAYDKHTAEIKAAFERGTAL
;
A
#
# COMPACT_ATOMS: atom_id res chain seq x y z
N MET A 1 35.58 13.23 -22.54
CA MET A 1 34.27 13.60 -21.97
C MET A 1 34.40 13.56 -20.45
N ASP A 2 35.34 14.27 -19.85
CA ASP A 2 35.52 15.73 -19.73
C ASP A 2 35.55 15.95 -18.21
N THR A 3 36.74 16.11 -17.63
CA THR A 3 37.52 17.35 -17.53
C THR A 3 36.90 18.36 -16.55
N LEU A 4 37.79 18.86 -15.67
CA LEU A 4 37.72 20.12 -14.93
C LEU A 4 36.79 20.09 -13.70
N ALA A 5 37.18 20.53 -12.50
CA ALA A 5 38.28 21.35 -11.99
C ALA A 5 38.07 21.37 -10.44
N LYS A 6 38.95 21.73 -9.51
CA LYS A 6 39.95 22.80 -9.40
C LYS A 6 40.55 22.58 -7.98
N SER A 7 41.88 22.50 -7.84
CA SER A 7 42.69 23.54 -7.15
C SER A 7 42.61 23.51 -5.60
N TRP A 8 43.64 23.44 -4.77
CA TRP A 8 45.04 23.91 -4.81
C TRP A 8 45.92 23.06 -3.87
N ARG A 9 47.17 22.89 -4.28
CA ARG A 9 48.31 22.51 -3.43
C ARG A 9 48.87 23.76 -2.72
N GLN A 10 49.49 23.53 -1.57
CA GLN A 10 50.62 24.30 -1.00
C GLN A 10 50.40 25.74 -0.53
N LEU A 11 50.62 25.98 0.76
CA LEU A 11 51.75 26.75 1.31
C LEU A 11 51.59 26.95 2.83
N GLY A 12 52.70 27.04 3.55
CA GLY A 12 52.76 27.77 4.82
C GLY A 12 53.05 26.94 6.08
N ASN A 13 54.23 26.34 6.16
CA ASN A 13 54.86 26.03 7.44
C ASN A 13 55.39 27.35 8.03
N SER A 14 54.66 27.95 8.98
CA SER A 14 55.12 29.09 9.79
C SER A 14 54.88 28.74 11.25
N GLY A 15 55.96 28.40 11.97
CA GLY A 15 55.90 28.11 13.40
C GLY A 15 55.47 29.35 14.20
N PRO A 16 54.79 29.17 15.33
CA PRO A 16 54.41 30.28 16.20
C PRO A 16 55.64 30.83 16.94
N THR A 17 55.86 32.13 16.79
CA THR A 17 56.84 32.93 17.55
C THR A 17 56.56 32.88 19.05
N PRO A 18 57.57 32.87 19.93
CA PRO A 18 57.38 32.89 21.37
C PRO A 18 56.86 34.26 21.85
N MET A 19 55.66 34.28 22.45
CA MET A 19 55.09 35.46 23.12
C MET A 19 55.83 35.72 24.44
N ALA A 20 56.19 36.98 24.65
CA ALA A 20 56.80 37.51 25.87
C ALA A 20 55.89 37.33 27.10
N LEU A 21 56.50 37.01 28.24
CA LEU A 21 55.85 36.91 29.55
C LEU A 21 55.36 38.30 30.03
N PRO A 22 54.11 38.46 30.50
CA PRO A 22 53.67 39.70 31.12
C PRO A 22 54.20 39.84 32.56
N ALA A 23 54.61 41.06 32.91
CA ALA A 23 55.11 41.44 34.21
C ALA A 23 54.07 41.24 35.34
N PHE A 24 54.54 40.67 36.45
CA PHE A 24 53.75 40.36 37.65
C PHE A 24 53.46 41.65 38.43
N SER A 25 52.17 41.97 38.64
CA SER A 25 51.72 43.02 39.56
C SER A 25 51.05 42.36 40.78
N PRO A 26 51.35 42.77 42.03
CA PRO A 26 50.85 42.10 43.22
C PRO A 26 49.38 42.48 43.52
N TRP A 27 48.55 41.48 43.79
CA TRP A 27 47.15 41.63 44.22
C TRP A 27 47.04 41.81 45.75
N PRO A 28 46.03 42.53 46.27
CA PRO A 28 45.86 42.73 47.71
C PRO A 28 45.23 41.50 48.39
N LEU A 29 45.71 41.16 49.57
CA LEU A 29 45.23 40.03 50.38
C LEU A 29 43.88 40.35 51.02
N ALA A 30 42.80 39.77 50.49
CA ALA A 30 41.51 39.70 51.16
C ALA A 30 41.48 38.46 52.07
N THR A 31 41.23 38.67 53.37
CA THR A 31 41.05 37.60 54.35
C THR A 31 39.74 36.85 54.09
N VAL A 32 39.84 35.70 53.43
CA VAL A 32 38.70 34.80 53.19
C VAL A 32 38.29 34.15 54.51
N ASN A 33 37.03 34.33 54.90
CA ASN A 33 36.45 33.68 56.07
C ASN A 33 36.18 32.19 55.77
N ILE A 34 37.13 31.34 56.18
CA ILE A 34 37.26 29.92 55.80
C ILE A 34 36.02 29.07 56.18
N ALA A 35 35.32 29.42 57.27
CA ALA A 35 34.13 28.68 57.72
C ALA A 35 32.92 28.81 56.77
N ALA A 36 32.72 29.99 56.16
CA ALA A 36 31.62 30.22 55.23
C ALA A 36 31.86 29.57 53.85
N THR A 37 33.11 29.41 53.44
CA THR A 37 33.49 28.72 52.20
C THR A 37 33.40 27.19 52.34
N LEU A 38 33.65 26.64 53.53
CA LEU A 38 33.42 25.22 53.87
C LEU A 38 31.93 24.83 53.86
N ASN A 39 31.03 25.65 54.42
CA ASN A 39 29.58 25.37 54.35
C ASN A 39 29.02 25.54 52.93
N LYS A 40 29.49 26.55 52.16
CA LYS A 40 29.14 26.69 50.74
C LYS A 40 29.69 25.56 49.87
N SER A 41 30.86 24.99 50.19
CA SER A 41 31.40 23.84 49.46
C SER A 41 30.64 22.56 49.79
N SER A 42 30.24 22.33 51.06
CA SER A 42 29.38 21.22 51.47
C SER A 42 28.03 21.25 50.75
N HIS A 43 27.30 22.38 50.80
CA HIS A 43 26.02 22.50 50.09
C HIS A 43 26.14 22.37 48.56
N LYS A 44 27.29 22.74 47.97
CA LYS A 44 27.59 22.49 46.56
C LYS A 44 27.88 21.01 46.28
N MET A 45 28.49 20.28 47.21
CA MET A 45 28.73 18.85 47.10
C MET A 45 27.42 18.06 47.23
N ASP A 46 26.55 18.44 48.16
CA ASP A 46 25.23 17.82 48.33
C ASP A 46 24.34 18.04 47.10
N ALA A 47 24.33 19.25 46.53
CA ALA A 47 23.62 19.53 45.27
C ALA A 47 24.20 18.75 44.08
N ARG A 48 25.53 18.51 44.05
CA ARG A 48 26.17 17.66 43.05
C ARG A 48 25.81 16.18 43.23
N LEU A 49 25.70 15.69 44.46
CA LEU A 49 25.27 14.33 44.78
C LEU A 49 23.81 14.10 44.37
N GLN A 50 22.91 15.03 44.68
CA GLN A 50 21.51 14.97 44.24
C GLN A 50 21.37 14.98 42.72
N LYS A 51 22.15 15.83 42.03
CA LYS A 51 22.19 15.83 40.55
C LYS A 51 22.73 14.52 39.99
N LEU A 52 23.73 13.92 40.64
CA LEU A 52 24.28 12.63 40.25
C LEU A 52 23.26 11.49 40.46
N GLU A 53 22.49 11.52 41.54
CA GLU A 53 21.38 10.59 41.77
C GLU A 53 20.26 10.76 40.73
N GLN A 54 19.90 11.99 40.38
CA GLN A 54 18.95 12.26 39.31
C GLN A 54 19.44 11.72 37.97
N LEU A 55 20.71 11.92 37.63
CA LEU A 55 21.32 11.38 36.41
C LEU A 55 21.39 9.85 36.41
N LYS A 56 21.63 9.22 37.57
CA LYS A 56 21.55 7.76 37.73
C LYS A 56 20.13 7.25 37.50
N LYS A 57 19.12 7.88 38.10
CA LYS A 57 17.70 7.55 37.88
C LYS A 57 17.28 7.72 36.42
N GLN A 58 17.71 8.79 35.77
CA GLN A 58 17.46 9.01 34.33
C GLN A 58 18.14 7.92 33.49
N ARG A 59 19.41 7.59 33.78
CA ARG A 59 20.13 6.51 33.09
C ARG A 59 19.41 5.16 33.25
N GLU A 60 18.96 4.82 34.46
CA GLU A 60 18.21 3.59 34.72
C GLU A 60 16.87 3.55 33.99
N ALA A 61 16.15 4.68 33.94
CA ALA A 61 14.92 4.80 33.17
C ALA A 61 15.18 4.59 31.68
N SER A 62 16.17 5.28 31.10
CA SER A 62 16.55 5.12 29.69
C SER A 62 17.00 3.69 29.37
N LEU A 63 17.76 3.03 30.25
CA LEU A 63 18.15 1.63 30.06
C LEU A 63 16.95 0.68 30.08
N LYS A 64 15.98 0.92 30.96
CA LYS A 64 14.73 0.13 31.01
C LYS A 64 13.89 0.33 29.77
N ASP A 65 13.75 1.57 29.29
CA ASP A 65 12.95 1.88 28.11
C ASP A 65 13.62 1.36 26.84
N ASN A 66 14.94 1.52 26.69
CA ASN A 66 15.70 0.90 25.60
C ASN A 66 15.54 -0.63 25.60
N ARG A 67 15.59 -1.28 26.77
CA ARG A 67 15.38 -2.73 26.88
C ARG A 67 13.95 -3.13 26.48
N LYS A 68 12.94 -2.36 26.91
CA LYS A 68 11.54 -2.57 26.48
C LYS A 68 11.40 -2.42 24.97
N ASP A 69 12.00 -1.40 24.38
CA ASP A 69 11.91 -1.12 22.94
C ASP A 69 12.56 -2.23 22.12
N VAL A 70 13.75 -2.69 22.50
CA VAL A 70 14.41 -3.86 21.87
C VAL A 70 13.55 -5.11 21.98
N HIS A 71 12.94 -5.36 23.14
CA HIS A 71 12.00 -6.49 23.30
C HIS A 71 10.74 -6.31 22.44
N GLN A 72 10.17 -5.11 22.36
CA GLN A 72 8.99 -4.84 21.53
C GLN A 72 9.28 -4.97 20.05
N GLU A 73 10.43 -4.49 19.57
CA GLU A 73 10.89 -4.66 18.20
C GLU A 73 11.12 -6.14 17.87
N HIS A 74 11.76 -6.88 18.77
CA HIS A 74 11.94 -8.32 18.63
C HIS A 74 10.61 -9.09 18.65
N GLN A 75 9.60 -8.62 19.40
CA GLN A 75 8.26 -9.20 19.34
C GLN A 75 7.53 -8.81 18.04
N LYS A 76 7.70 -7.58 17.55
CA LYS A 76 7.15 -7.14 16.26
C LYS A 76 7.75 -7.92 15.09
N SER A 77 9.04 -8.23 15.13
CA SER A 77 9.68 -9.04 14.07
C SER A 77 9.21 -10.49 14.06
N LYS A 78 8.73 -11.02 15.20
CA LYS A 78 8.10 -12.34 15.29
C LYS A 78 6.62 -12.37 14.90
N ARG A 79 5.97 -11.21 14.70
CA ARG A 79 4.54 -11.16 14.33
C ARG A 79 4.35 -11.48 12.86
N ASN A 80 3.66 -12.57 12.60
CA ASN A 80 3.17 -12.89 11.27
C ASN A 80 1.79 -12.24 11.07
N PHE A 81 1.68 -11.21 10.25
CA PHE A 81 0.42 -10.51 9.96
C PHE A 81 -0.71 -11.47 9.50
N LYS A 82 -0.37 -12.52 8.77
CA LYS A 82 -1.32 -13.55 8.31
C LYS A 82 -1.90 -14.37 9.47
N GLU A 83 -1.07 -14.69 10.46
CA GLU A 83 -1.50 -15.43 11.66
C GLU A 83 -2.34 -14.55 12.58
N GLU A 84 -2.00 -13.27 12.71
CA GLU A 84 -2.81 -12.30 13.45
C GLU A 84 -4.22 -12.17 12.85
N ILE A 85 -4.34 -12.06 11.52
CA ILE A 85 -5.64 -12.06 10.85
C ILE A 85 -6.40 -13.35 11.12
N ARG A 86 -5.73 -14.50 11.10
CA ARG A 86 -6.35 -15.80 11.37
C ARG A 86 -6.85 -15.87 12.82
N ASN A 87 -6.02 -15.51 13.78
CA ASN A 87 -6.36 -15.51 15.20
C ASN A 87 -7.50 -14.52 15.50
N ALA A 88 -7.52 -13.36 14.86
CA ALA A 88 -8.62 -12.41 14.97
C ALA A 88 -9.94 -12.94 14.40
N LYS A 89 -9.92 -13.77 13.36
CA LYS A 89 -11.12 -14.47 12.87
C LYS A 89 -11.60 -15.52 13.85
N ILE A 90 -10.68 -16.36 14.36
CA ILE A 90 -10.99 -17.40 15.36
C ILE A 90 -11.60 -16.76 16.61
N LYS A 91 -11.03 -15.65 17.09
CA LYS A 91 -11.59 -14.91 18.25
C LYS A 91 -12.99 -14.39 17.97
N ARG A 92 -13.24 -13.78 16.81
CA ARG A 92 -14.59 -13.33 16.42
C ARG A 92 -15.58 -14.49 16.29
N GLU A 93 -15.14 -15.63 15.77
CA GLU A 93 -15.97 -16.84 15.68
C GLU A 93 -16.30 -17.38 17.09
N ALA A 94 -15.32 -17.40 18.00
CA ALA A 94 -15.51 -17.78 19.38
C ALA A 94 -16.48 -16.83 20.11
N GLU A 95 -16.31 -15.51 19.97
CA GLU A 95 -17.22 -14.50 20.52
C GLU A 95 -18.67 -14.70 20.04
N ILE A 96 -18.86 -14.95 18.73
CA ILE A 96 -20.20 -15.23 18.17
C ILE A 96 -20.80 -16.51 18.75
N LEU A 97 -19.98 -17.55 18.99
CA LEU A 97 -20.45 -18.79 19.60
C LEU A 97 -20.79 -18.60 21.09
N GLU A 98 -19.98 -17.83 21.83
CA GLU A 98 -20.28 -17.47 23.22
C GLU A 98 -21.58 -16.66 23.34
N GLU A 99 -21.81 -15.71 22.44
CA GLU A 99 -23.08 -14.95 22.39
C GLU A 99 -24.28 -15.87 22.11
N LYS A 100 -24.12 -16.84 21.20
CA LYS A 100 -25.17 -17.83 20.92
C LYS A 100 -25.48 -18.69 22.14
N LEU A 101 -24.45 -19.20 22.81
CA LEU A 101 -24.61 -20.02 24.02
C LEU A 101 -25.32 -19.23 25.13
N LYS A 102 -24.94 -17.98 25.36
CA LYS A 102 -25.61 -17.11 26.33
C LYS A 102 -27.08 -16.87 25.97
N ALA A 103 -27.36 -16.61 24.70
CA ALA A 103 -28.75 -16.44 24.24
C ALA A 103 -29.57 -17.73 24.44
N GLU A 104 -28.99 -18.91 24.21
CA GLU A 104 -29.62 -20.22 24.48
C GLU A 104 -29.86 -20.45 25.99
N GLU A 105 -28.90 -20.11 26.85
CA GLU A 105 -29.01 -20.18 28.31
C GLU A 105 -30.13 -19.25 28.84
N ASP A 106 -30.24 -18.05 28.28
CA ASP A 106 -31.27 -17.07 28.63
C ASP A 106 -32.64 -17.39 27.97
N GLY A 107 -32.70 -18.36 27.06
CA GLY A 107 -33.91 -18.72 26.31
C GLY A 107 -34.35 -17.67 25.28
N ILE A 108 -33.44 -16.81 24.83
CA ILE A 108 -33.69 -15.73 23.87
C ILE A 108 -33.16 -16.15 22.48
N ASP A 109 -33.91 -15.83 21.43
CA ASP A 109 -33.45 -16.05 20.05
C ASP A 109 -32.33 -15.06 19.68
N HIS A 110 -31.10 -15.58 19.50
CA HIS A 110 -29.91 -14.81 19.10
C HIS A 110 -30.11 -14.05 17.79
N GLU A 111 -30.80 -14.65 16.82
CA GLU A 111 -30.99 -14.01 15.51
C GLU A 111 -31.89 -12.79 15.62
N ARG A 112 -32.89 -12.84 16.52
CA ARG A 112 -33.78 -11.71 16.82
C ARG A 112 -33.03 -10.54 17.46
N VAL A 113 -32.17 -10.82 18.45
CA VAL A 113 -31.34 -9.78 19.10
C VAL A 113 -30.37 -9.16 18.10
N ARG A 114 -29.75 -9.98 17.24
CA ARG A 114 -28.89 -9.49 16.15
C ARG A 114 -29.66 -8.63 15.16
N ALA A 115 -30.87 -9.03 14.78
CA ALA A 115 -31.69 -8.29 13.83
C ALA A 115 -32.06 -6.89 14.33
N MET A 116 -32.27 -6.71 15.64
CA MET A 116 -32.51 -5.40 16.25
C MET A 116 -31.36 -4.41 16.08
N ASN A 117 -30.12 -4.91 15.91
CA ASN A 117 -28.94 -4.06 15.75
C ASN A 117 -28.72 -3.59 14.30
N TYR A 118 -29.48 -4.10 13.32
CA TYR A 118 -29.37 -3.66 11.94
C TYR A 118 -30.20 -2.41 11.67
N SER A 119 -29.53 -1.31 11.32
CA SER A 119 -30.22 -0.12 10.79
C SER A 119 -30.61 -0.31 9.32
N VAL A 120 -31.72 0.32 8.92
CA VAL A 120 -32.22 0.28 7.54
C VAL A 120 -31.12 0.70 6.54
N GLU A 121 -30.40 1.79 6.83
CA GLU A 121 -29.29 2.24 5.98
C GLU A 121 -28.14 1.22 5.86
N ALA A 122 -27.82 0.51 6.95
CA ALA A 122 -26.75 -0.48 6.93
C ALA A 122 -27.14 -1.68 6.04
N VAL A 123 -28.40 -2.12 6.13
CA VAL A 123 -28.95 -3.18 5.27
C VAL A 123 -28.93 -2.74 3.81
N GLU A 124 -29.42 -1.54 3.48
CA GLU A 124 -29.41 -1.04 2.09
C GLU A 124 -28.00 -0.95 1.50
N ARG A 125 -27.03 -0.47 2.27
CA ARG A 125 -25.62 -0.42 1.85
C ARG A 125 -25.06 -1.83 1.63
N TYR A 126 -25.41 -2.78 2.49
CA TYR A 126 -25.01 -4.18 2.37
C TYR A 126 -25.62 -4.84 1.13
N GLU A 127 -26.93 -4.70 0.92
CA GLU A 127 -27.63 -5.22 -0.26
C GLU A 127 -27.12 -4.60 -1.56
N LYS A 128 -26.82 -3.30 -1.56
CA LYS A 128 -26.19 -2.63 -2.71
C LYS A 128 -24.81 -3.24 -3.01
N LYS A 129 -24.05 -3.60 -1.98
CA LYS A 129 -22.75 -4.26 -2.11
C LYS A 129 -22.91 -5.70 -2.63
N GLU A 130 -23.87 -6.47 -2.11
CA GLU A 130 -24.15 -7.84 -2.59
C GLU A 130 -24.64 -7.84 -4.04
N ARG A 131 -25.62 -7.00 -4.40
CA ARG A 131 -26.06 -6.83 -5.79
C ARG A 131 -24.91 -6.45 -6.73
N ALA A 132 -24.01 -5.57 -6.29
CA ALA A 132 -22.82 -5.21 -7.08
C ALA A 132 -21.81 -6.36 -7.20
N LYS A 133 -21.72 -7.27 -6.21
CA LYS A 133 -20.91 -8.48 -6.29
C LYS A 133 -21.54 -9.51 -7.22
N GLU A 134 -22.84 -9.74 -7.14
CA GLU A 134 -23.58 -10.64 -8.02
C GLU A 134 -23.43 -10.26 -9.49
N LYS A 135 -23.58 -8.97 -9.81
CA LYS A 135 -23.31 -8.44 -11.15
C LYS A 135 -21.86 -8.65 -11.64
N ARG A 136 -20.91 -8.89 -10.72
CA ARG A 136 -19.52 -9.23 -11.06
C ARG A 136 -19.28 -10.75 -11.18
N LYS A 137 -20.15 -11.58 -10.59
CA LYS A 137 -20.09 -13.05 -10.66
C LYS A 137 -20.55 -13.58 -12.02
N GLU A 138 -21.27 -12.78 -12.81
CA GLU A 138 -21.64 -13.11 -14.20
C GLU A 138 -20.38 -13.12 -15.10
N ILE A 139 -19.71 -14.28 -15.11
CA ILE A 139 -18.38 -14.53 -15.68
C ILE A 139 -18.45 -15.18 -17.05
N ASP A 140 -19.60 -15.73 -17.44
CA ASP A 140 -19.72 -16.44 -18.71
C ASP A 140 -19.47 -15.51 -19.89
N PHE A 141 -18.73 -16.05 -20.86
CA PHE A 141 -18.38 -15.33 -22.07
C PHE A 141 -19.62 -15.17 -22.93
N THR A 142 -20.05 -13.93 -23.14
CA THR A 142 -21.16 -13.57 -24.01
C THR A 142 -20.64 -13.10 -25.37
N ASP A 143 -20.03 -11.92 -25.41
CA ASP A 143 -19.49 -11.28 -26.62
C ASP A 143 -18.18 -10.52 -26.33
N TYR A 144 -17.34 -10.40 -27.35
CA TYR A 144 -16.08 -9.67 -27.31
C TYR A 144 -16.31 -8.18 -27.03
N THR A 145 -17.38 -7.56 -27.52
CA THR A 145 -17.66 -6.13 -27.27
C THR A 145 -17.99 -5.90 -25.79
N GLN A 146 -18.81 -6.77 -25.18
CA GLN A 146 -19.17 -6.70 -23.77
C GLN A 146 -17.94 -6.93 -22.88
N MET A 147 -17.06 -7.87 -23.24
CA MET A 147 -15.80 -8.11 -22.54
C MET A 147 -14.84 -6.91 -22.64
N ALA A 148 -14.75 -6.27 -23.82
CA ALA A 148 -13.97 -5.06 -24.00
C ALA A 148 -14.52 -3.90 -23.14
N ALA A 149 -15.84 -3.72 -23.09
CA ALA A 149 -16.49 -2.72 -22.24
C ALA A 149 -16.25 -2.99 -20.75
N LYS A 150 -16.35 -4.25 -20.28
CA LYS A 150 -16.01 -4.65 -18.90
C LYS A 150 -14.54 -4.32 -18.58
N LYS A 151 -13.62 -4.65 -19.50
CA LYS A 151 -12.18 -4.34 -19.35
C LYS A 151 -11.95 -2.83 -19.28
N TYR A 152 -12.56 -2.05 -20.16
CA TYR A 152 -12.46 -0.59 -20.17
C TYR A 152 -12.96 0.02 -18.86
N LYS A 153 -14.14 -0.39 -18.37
CA LYS A 153 -14.68 0.04 -17.06
C LYS A 153 -13.73 -0.30 -15.90
N SER A 154 -13.07 -1.46 -15.95
CA SER A 154 -12.08 -1.82 -14.93
C SER A 154 -10.81 -0.97 -15.01
N LEU A 155 -10.32 -0.67 -16.22
CA LEU A 155 -9.11 0.13 -16.42
C LEU A 155 -9.35 1.60 -16.04
N THR A 156 -10.49 2.16 -16.43
CA THR A 156 -10.90 3.53 -16.07
C THR A 156 -11.07 3.68 -14.56
N LYS A 157 -11.64 2.70 -13.87
CA LYS A 157 -11.72 2.70 -12.40
C LYS A 157 -10.36 2.63 -11.72
N ALA A 158 -9.38 1.96 -12.33
CA ALA A 158 -8.02 1.84 -11.81
C ALA A 158 -7.15 3.08 -12.13
N LEU A 159 -7.59 3.93 -13.07
CA LEU A 159 -6.86 5.12 -13.48
C LEU A 159 -6.89 6.15 -12.34
N GLN A 160 -5.71 6.58 -11.93
CA GLN A 160 -5.52 7.69 -10.99
C GLN A 160 -4.94 8.88 -11.76
N PRO A 161 -5.76 9.91 -12.07
CA PRO A 161 -5.30 11.13 -12.72
C PRO A 161 -4.57 12.04 -11.74
N ASP A 162 -3.53 12.72 -12.23
CA ASP A 162 -2.79 13.74 -11.51
C ASP A 162 -3.47 15.10 -11.78
N LEU A 163 -4.24 15.58 -10.80
CA LEU A 163 -5.07 16.78 -10.96
C LEU A 163 -4.23 18.06 -11.04
N ASP A 164 -3.05 18.10 -10.44
CA ASP A 164 -2.24 19.32 -10.40
C ASP A 164 -1.51 19.51 -11.72
N LYS A 165 -0.88 18.44 -12.26
CA LYS A 165 -0.33 18.46 -13.62
C LYS A 165 -1.39 18.80 -14.67
N TYR A 166 -2.63 18.34 -14.48
CA TYR A 166 -3.74 18.69 -15.37
C TYR A 166 -4.06 20.19 -15.32
N LYS A 167 -4.14 20.81 -14.13
CA LYS A 167 -4.38 22.26 -13.99
C LYS A 167 -3.29 23.08 -14.66
N GLU A 168 -2.03 22.72 -14.46
CA GLU A 168 -0.88 23.38 -15.11
C GLU A 168 -0.98 23.32 -16.63
N GLN A 169 -1.20 22.12 -17.18
CA GLN A 169 -1.35 21.91 -18.61
C GLN A 169 -2.58 22.62 -19.18
N LYS A 170 -3.69 22.65 -18.41
CA LYS A 170 -4.90 23.37 -18.79
C LYS A 170 -4.62 24.86 -18.93
N ILE A 171 -3.97 25.50 -17.95
CA ILE A 171 -3.62 26.93 -18.02
C ILE A 171 -2.73 27.22 -19.23
N VAL A 172 -1.73 26.39 -19.51
CA VAL A 172 -0.84 26.56 -20.67
C VAL A 172 -1.61 26.42 -21.99
N ALA A 173 -2.48 25.41 -22.10
CA ALA A 173 -3.30 25.20 -23.28
C ALA A 173 -4.30 26.35 -23.50
N ASP A 174 -4.91 26.83 -22.42
CA ASP A 174 -5.84 27.95 -22.39
C ASP A 174 -5.17 29.24 -22.90
N ILE A 175 -3.95 29.56 -22.42
CA ILE A 175 -3.15 30.70 -22.91
C ILE A 175 -2.82 30.54 -24.40
N ALA A 176 -2.39 29.35 -24.83
CA ALA A 176 -2.02 29.09 -26.22
C ALA A 176 -3.23 29.19 -27.17
N ASN A 177 -4.41 28.75 -26.72
CA ASN A 177 -5.65 28.81 -27.50
C ASN A 177 -6.18 30.25 -27.65
N VAL A 178 -6.03 31.08 -26.62
CA VAL A 178 -6.33 32.53 -26.72
C VAL A 178 -5.36 33.20 -27.68
N ALA A 179 -4.05 32.91 -27.59
CA ALA A 179 -3.03 33.51 -28.45
C ALA A 179 -3.20 33.15 -29.94
N THR A 180 -3.75 31.97 -30.24
CA THR A 180 -4.00 31.50 -31.61
C THR A 180 -5.39 31.88 -32.15
N GLY A 181 -6.22 32.56 -31.33
CA GLY A 181 -7.59 32.93 -31.70
C GLY A 181 -8.56 31.76 -31.82
N ALA A 182 -8.16 30.56 -31.37
CA ALA A 182 -8.92 29.32 -31.51
C ALA A 182 -9.86 29.03 -30.32
N ALA A 183 -9.79 29.81 -29.25
CA ALA A 183 -10.74 29.74 -28.15
C ALA A 183 -11.24 31.14 -27.76
N VAL A 184 -12.55 31.21 -27.51
CA VAL A 184 -13.22 32.41 -26.99
C VAL A 184 -13.30 32.28 -25.47
N VAL A 185 -12.88 33.31 -24.75
CA VAL A 185 -13.10 33.41 -23.31
C VAL A 185 -14.58 33.72 -23.09
N SER A 186 -15.33 32.77 -22.54
CA SER A 186 -16.73 33.00 -22.16
C SER A 186 -16.81 34.02 -21.02
N GLU A 187 -17.94 34.72 -20.91
CA GLU A 187 -18.28 35.68 -19.85
C GLU A 187 -18.19 35.08 -18.42
N SER A 188 -18.17 33.75 -18.32
CA SER A 188 -17.97 32.96 -17.10
C SER A 188 -16.51 32.59 -16.80
N ASN A 189 -15.53 33.16 -17.52
CA ASN A 189 -14.10 32.84 -17.44
C ASN A 189 -13.75 31.38 -17.81
N ALA A 190 -14.66 30.67 -18.48
CA ALA A 190 -14.43 29.34 -19.01
C ALA A 190 -13.94 29.43 -20.47
N ILE A 191 -12.81 28.77 -20.77
CA ILE A 191 -12.24 28.71 -22.12
C ILE A 191 -12.80 27.47 -22.81
N THR A 192 -13.58 27.68 -23.88
CA THR A 192 -14.20 26.62 -24.68
C THR A 192 -13.45 26.46 -25.99
N VAL A 193 -12.86 25.28 -26.23
CA VAL A 193 -12.29 24.90 -27.53
C VAL A 193 -13.45 24.50 -28.44
N THR A 194 -13.65 25.21 -29.55
CA THR A 194 -14.93 25.25 -30.27
C THR A 194 -15.12 24.18 -31.34
N ASP A 195 -14.05 23.53 -31.84
CA ASP A 195 -14.18 22.62 -32.99
C ASP A 195 -13.46 21.27 -32.84
N ALA A 196 -14.18 20.20 -33.18
CA ALA A 196 -13.64 18.84 -33.27
C ALA A 196 -12.54 18.69 -34.35
N ASN A 197 -12.51 19.61 -35.31
CA ASN A 197 -11.52 19.67 -36.40
C ASN A 197 -10.32 20.57 -36.09
N ALA A 198 -10.24 21.15 -34.88
CA ALA A 198 -9.14 22.04 -34.52
C ALA A 198 -7.81 21.27 -34.47
N SER A 199 -6.84 21.62 -35.32
CA SER A 199 -5.52 20.93 -35.38
C SER A 199 -4.63 21.14 -34.14
N ALA A 200 -5.12 21.83 -33.12
CA ALA A 200 -4.42 22.10 -31.87
C ALA A 200 -3.94 20.81 -31.15
N TYR A 201 -4.67 19.70 -31.30
CA TYR A 201 -4.28 18.41 -30.72
C TYR A 201 -3.06 17.76 -31.41
N ALA A 202 -2.78 18.13 -32.66
CA ALA A 202 -1.67 17.61 -33.47
C ALA A 202 -0.44 18.54 -33.47
N ALA A 203 -0.42 19.56 -32.60
CA ALA A 203 0.69 20.48 -32.49
C ALA A 203 2.00 19.70 -32.24
N ILE A 204 2.98 19.91 -33.12
CA ILE A 204 4.27 19.20 -33.21
C ILE A 204 5.09 19.25 -31.89
N GLY A 205 4.72 20.14 -30.95
CA GLY A 205 5.32 20.30 -29.64
C GLY A 205 4.70 19.49 -28.48
N SER A 206 3.52 18.86 -28.66
CA SER A 206 2.84 18.12 -27.58
C SER A 206 3.45 16.72 -27.38
N LYS A 207 4.69 16.67 -26.90
CA LYS A 207 5.37 15.42 -26.54
C LYS A 207 5.06 15.06 -25.09
N PRO A 208 4.49 13.88 -24.80
CA PRO A 208 4.25 13.47 -23.43
C PRO A 208 5.57 13.31 -22.67
N SER A 209 5.54 13.59 -21.36
CA SER A 209 6.70 13.35 -20.50
C SER A 209 7.11 11.88 -20.51
N LYS A 210 8.41 11.61 -20.45
CA LYS A 210 8.97 10.25 -20.37
C LYS A 210 8.35 9.44 -19.23
N GLU A 211 8.07 10.09 -18.09
CA GLU A 211 7.42 9.45 -16.94
C GLU A 211 6.01 8.93 -17.27
N SER A 212 5.25 9.69 -18.05
CA SER A 212 3.90 9.33 -18.46
C SER A 212 3.91 8.14 -19.42
N VAL A 213 4.89 8.12 -20.33
CA VAL A 213 5.14 6.97 -21.23
C VAL A 213 5.50 5.73 -20.42
N LEU A 214 6.40 5.85 -19.43
CA LEU A 214 6.77 4.73 -18.56
C LEU A 214 5.58 4.19 -17.74
N LYS A 215 4.68 5.06 -17.26
CA LYS A 215 3.44 4.64 -16.58
C LYS A 215 2.55 3.81 -17.52
N LEU A 216 2.38 4.27 -18.76
CA LEU A 216 1.62 3.54 -19.77
C LEU A 216 2.25 2.18 -20.08
N VAL A 217 3.56 2.12 -20.29
CA VAL A 217 4.29 0.86 -20.56
C VAL A 217 4.07 -0.14 -19.43
N LYS A 218 4.26 0.29 -18.17
CA LYS A 218 4.02 -0.56 -16.99
C LYS A 218 2.57 -1.08 -16.94
N ASP A 219 1.59 -0.27 -17.29
CA ASP A 219 0.19 -0.68 -17.30
C ASP A 219 -0.13 -1.65 -18.46
N VAL A 220 0.55 -1.53 -19.61
CA VAL A 220 0.46 -2.50 -20.71
C VAL A 220 1.10 -3.83 -20.32
N GLU A 221 2.25 -3.82 -19.65
CA GLU A 221 2.91 -5.02 -19.14
C GLU A 221 2.01 -5.77 -18.15
N LYS A 222 1.41 -5.07 -17.18
CA LYS A 222 0.42 -5.66 -16.26
C LYS A 222 -0.78 -6.27 -17.00
N GLN A 223 -1.24 -5.64 -18.09
CA GLN A 223 -2.33 -6.19 -18.89
C GLN A 223 -1.90 -7.49 -19.61
N ASN A 224 -0.67 -7.55 -20.10
CA ASN A 224 -0.11 -8.75 -20.72
C ASN A 224 0.03 -9.90 -19.71
N GLU A 225 0.50 -9.62 -18.48
CA GLU A 225 0.58 -10.61 -17.41
C GLU A 225 -0.80 -11.18 -17.03
N LYS A 226 -1.81 -10.32 -16.92
CA LYS A 226 -3.20 -10.74 -16.68
C LYS A 226 -3.75 -11.59 -17.83
N ARG A 227 -3.40 -11.25 -19.08
CA ARG A 227 -3.81 -12.05 -20.25
C ARG A 227 -3.16 -13.44 -20.25
N LYS A 228 -1.87 -13.54 -19.89
CA LYS A 228 -1.15 -14.82 -19.78
C LYS A 228 -1.76 -15.75 -18.73
N THR A 229 -2.21 -15.18 -17.60
CA THR A 229 -2.78 -15.94 -16.47
C THR A 229 -4.29 -16.19 -16.56
N PHE A 230 -4.95 -15.70 -17.62
CA PHE A 230 -6.40 -15.85 -17.81
C PHE A 230 -6.82 -17.31 -17.93
N SER A 231 -6.07 -18.11 -18.70
CA SER A 231 -6.26 -19.56 -18.77
C SER A 231 -5.38 -20.24 -17.72
N LYS A 232 -5.98 -20.62 -16.59
CA LYS A 232 -5.28 -21.37 -15.54
C LYS A 232 -5.33 -22.86 -15.86
N ARG A 233 -4.16 -23.53 -15.87
CA ARG A 233 -4.10 -24.99 -15.97
C ARG A 233 -4.72 -25.58 -14.71
N ARG A 234 -5.66 -26.51 -14.86
CA ARG A 234 -6.15 -27.34 -13.75
C ARG A 234 -5.03 -28.32 -13.38
N ALA A 235 -4.79 -28.51 -12.09
CA ALA A 235 -3.83 -29.52 -11.63
C ALA A 235 -4.26 -30.89 -12.16
N HIS A 236 -3.30 -31.70 -12.62
CA HIS A 236 -3.56 -33.07 -13.01
C HIS A 236 -3.71 -33.90 -11.74
N ASN A 237 -4.83 -34.62 -11.62
CA ASN A 237 -5.00 -35.60 -10.56
C ASN A 237 -4.41 -36.93 -11.05
N PRO A 238 -3.37 -37.48 -10.40
CA PRO A 238 -2.78 -38.75 -10.80
C PRO A 238 -3.69 -39.95 -10.56
N ASP A 239 -4.72 -39.81 -9.70
CA ASP A 239 -5.65 -40.89 -9.36
C ASP A 239 -6.84 -41.00 -10.33
N GLU A 240 -6.93 -40.11 -11.33
CA GLU A 240 -8.02 -40.12 -12.32
C GLU A 240 -7.72 -41.12 -13.45
N ASP A 241 -8.72 -41.93 -13.83
CA ASP A 241 -8.59 -42.91 -14.91
C ASP A 241 -8.15 -42.27 -16.23
N VAL A 242 -7.00 -42.73 -16.73
CA VAL A 242 -6.38 -42.16 -17.92
C VAL A 242 -7.02 -42.73 -19.18
N THR A 243 -7.91 -41.95 -19.82
CA THR A 243 -8.59 -42.30 -21.07
C THR A 243 -7.83 -41.89 -22.34
N TYR A 244 -6.57 -41.46 -22.22
CA TYR A 244 -5.80 -40.88 -23.33
C TYR A 244 -4.36 -41.39 -23.39
N ILE A 245 -3.81 -41.45 -24.60
CA ILE A 245 -2.42 -41.88 -24.85
C ILE A 245 -1.45 -40.67 -24.90
N ASN A 246 -1.90 -39.53 -25.43
CA ASN A 246 -1.07 -38.32 -25.59
C ASN A 246 -1.80 -37.04 -25.13
N GLU A 247 -1.07 -35.91 -24.97
CA GLU A 247 -1.67 -34.66 -24.47
C GLU A 247 -2.71 -34.08 -25.44
N ARG A 248 -2.55 -34.26 -26.75
CA ARG A 248 -3.53 -33.78 -27.75
C ARG A 248 -4.84 -34.56 -27.63
N ASN A 249 -4.76 -35.87 -27.42
CA ASN A 249 -5.87 -36.77 -27.19
C ASN A 249 -6.55 -36.42 -25.85
N MET A 250 -5.80 -36.16 -24.78
CA MET A 250 -6.38 -35.67 -23.52
C MET A 250 -7.23 -34.40 -23.73
N ARG A 251 -6.70 -33.43 -24.48
CA ARG A 251 -7.42 -32.17 -24.76
C ARG A 251 -8.66 -32.39 -25.63
N PHE A 252 -8.58 -33.33 -26.59
CA PHE A 252 -9.70 -33.73 -27.42
C PHE A 252 -10.79 -34.43 -26.59
N ASN A 253 -10.44 -35.44 -25.78
CA ASN A 253 -11.35 -36.13 -24.87
C ASN A 253 -12.01 -35.13 -23.91
N LYS A 254 -11.25 -34.20 -23.31
CA LYS A 254 -11.80 -33.12 -22.47
C LYS A 254 -12.74 -32.16 -23.22
N LYS A 255 -12.62 -32.05 -24.55
CA LYS A 255 -13.52 -31.23 -25.37
C LYS A 255 -14.84 -31.96 -25.63
N ILE A 256 -14.76 -33.25 -25.96
CA ILE A 256 -15.91 -34.14 -26.13
C ILE A 256 -16.68 -34.27 -24.83
N SER A 257 -15.97 -34.49 -23.72
CA SER A 257 -16.57 -34.69 -22.40
C SER A 257 -17.47 -33.50 -22.00
N ARG A 258 -17.02 -32.25 -22.22
CA ARG A 258 -17.82 -31.04 -21.96
C ARG A 258 -19.15 -30.98 -22.72
N ALA A 259 -19.21 -31.54 -23.92
CA ALA A 259 -20.41 -31.51 -24.76
C ALA A 259 -21.31 -32.73 -24.53
N TYR A 260 -20.73 -33.91 -24.35
CA TYR A 260 -21.45 -35.18 -24.39
C TYR A 260 -21.61 -35.87 -23.05
N ASP A 261 -20.80 -35.58 -22.02
CA ASP A 261 -20.89 -36.26 -20.72
C ASP A 261 -22.28 -36.14 -20.10
N LYS A 262 -22.98 -35.02 -20.34
CA LYS A 262 -24.36 -34.81 -19.88
C LYS A 262 -25.34 -35.83 -20.47
N HIS A 263 -25.08 -36.31 -21.69
CA HIS A 263 -25.94 -37.23 -22.43
C HIS A 263 -25.45 -38.68 -22.36
N THR A 264 -24.17 -38.91 -22.04
CA THR A 264 -23.56 -40.25 -21.98
C THR A 264 -23.29 -40.73 -20.55
N ALA A 265 -23.80 -40.03 -19.54
CA ALA A 265 -23.61 -40.37 -18.13
C ALA A 265 -24.09 -41.80 -17.79
N GLU A 266 -25.26 -42.20 -18.30
CA GLU A 266 -25.82 -43.53 -18.07
C GLU A 266 -24.97 -44.63 -18.72
N ILE A 267 -24.53 -44.39 -19.96
CA ILE A 267 -23.66 -45.31 -20.70
C ILE A 267 -22.34 -45.49 -19.94
N LYS A 268 -21.75 -44.38 -19.46
CA LYS A 268 -20.51 -44.43 -18.67
C LYS A 268 -20.70 -45.21 -17.36
N ALA A 269 -21.79 -44.94 -16.64
CA ALA A 269 -22.13 -45.67 -15.42
C ALA A 269 -22.43 -47.15 -15.67
N ALA A 270 -22.97 -47.52 -16.84
CA ALA A 270 -23.17 -48.91 -17.23
C ALA A 270 -21.82 -49.61 -17.47
N PHE A 271 -20.87 -48.96 -18.14
CA PHE A 271 -19.51 -49.49 -18.29
C PHE A 271 -18.82 -49.70 -16.94
N GLU A 272 -18.92 -48.74 -16.02
CA GLU A 272 -18.37 -48.85 -14.67
C GLU A 272 -19.06 -49.96 -13.84
N ARG A 273 -20.33 -50.26 -14.12
CA ARG A 273 -21.09 -51.37 -13.50
C ARG A 273 -20.92 -52.73 -14.21
N GLY A 274 -20.05 -52.83 -15.22
CA GLY A 274 -19.82 -54.09 -15.93
C GLY A 274 -20.87 -54.42 -16.98
N THR A 275 -21.44 -53.41 -17.65
CA THR A 275 -22.38 -53.54 -18.79
C THR A 275 -23.70 -54.26 -18.50
N ALA A 276 -24.10 -54.34 -17.22
CA ALA A 276 -25.45 -54.75 -16.86
C ALA A 276 -26.44 -53.61 -17.16
N LEU A 277 -27.42 -53.88 -18.04
CA LEU A 277 -28.55 -53.00 -18.35
C LEU A 277 -29.47 -52.82 -17.13
#